data_AF-A0A9P6BYA2-F1
#
_entry.id   AF-A0A9P6BYA2-F1
#
_cell.length_a   1.000
_cell.length_b   1.000
_cell.length_c   1.000
_cell.angle_alpha   90.00
_cell.angle_beta   90.00
_cell.angle_gamma   90.00
#
_symmetry.space_group_name_H-M   'P 1'
#
loop_
_entity.id
_entity.type
_entity.pdbx_description
1 polymer ?
#
loop_
_entity_poly.entity_id
_entity_poly.type
_entity_poly.pdbx_seq_one_letter_code
_entity_poly.pdbx_strand_id
1 'polypeptide(L)'
;FSTRQATTKDLPLLPSIFNHYIIHSVISFRLEPINVDFFETVYASTTARGLPFVVVTTPTTGGEQNVIGYAYASPYRPGYDAYRHTVEISVYVDHRYHSVSAGTALMDALMGALRTARVPEPTRFPSKLEEAPRDVADDSVVNSERTGRVRQVLAIMSLDAEGRDGGHGLEKFYARWGFEKVGSLRSVGFKFGRWIDVSMLQVSL
;
A
#
# COMPACT_ATOMS: atom_id res chain seq x y z
N PHE A 1 11.90 18.37 2.12
CA PHE A 1 10.73 17.68 1.53
C PHE A 1 9.55 17.88 2.45
N SER A 2 8.35 17.99 1.89
CA SER A 2 7.12 18.03 2.68
C SER A 2 6.19 16.93 2.21
N THR A 3 5.39 16.38 3.13
CA THR A 3 4.38 15.36 2.82
C THR A 3 3.00 15.91 3.04
N ARG A 4 2.05 15.51 2.18
CA ARG A 4 0.63 15.83 2.31
C ARG A 4 -0.23 14.73 1.71
N GLN A 5 -1.52 14.74 2.02
CA GLN A 5 -2.47 13.90 1.28
C GLN A 5 -2.42 14.25 -0.22
N ALA A 6 -2.52 13.22 -1.04
CA ALA A 6 -2.65 13.34 -2.47
C ALA A 6 -4.00 13.97 -2.82
N THR A 7 -4.05 14.63 -3.97
CA THR A 7 -5.25 15.16 -4.59
C THR A 7 -5.31 14.67 -6.03
N THR A 8 -6.47 14.81 -6.68
CA THR A 8 -6.63 14.45 -8.10
C THR A 8 -5.65 15.19 -9.03
N LYS A 9 -5.18 16.38 -8.63
CA LYS A 9 -4.16 17.15 -9.38
C LYS A 9 -2.78 16.50 -9.41
N ASP A 10 -2.49 15.62 -8.45
CA ASP A 10 -1.19 14.94 -8.34
C ASP A 10 -1.12 13.69 -9.25
N LEU A 11 -2.27 13.07 -9.55
CA LEU A 11 -2.35 11.77 -10.22
C LEU A 11 -1.67 11.74 -11.59
N PRO A 12 -1.76 12.78 -12.45
CA PRO A 12 -1.06 12.79 -13.74
C PRO A 12 0.47 12.71 -13.62
N LEU A 13 1.05 13.04 -12.46
CA LEU A 13 2.50 13.02 -12.25
C LEU A 13 3.04 11.63 -11.89
N LEU A 14 2.20 10.79 -11.28
CA LEU A 14 2.61 9.51 -10.68
C LEU A 14 3.04 8.43 -11.70
N PRO A 15 2.44 8.31 -12.90
CA PRO A 15 2.87 7.35 -13.91
C PRO A 15 4.35 7.46 -14.26
N SER A 16 4.90 8.67 -14.35
CA SER A 16 6.32 8.88 -14.69
C SER A 16 7.26 8.22 -13.67
N ILE A 17 6.89 8.26 -12.39
CA ILE A 17 7.64 7.63 -11.30
C ILE A 17 7.52 6.12 -11.39
N PHE A 18 6.30 5.59 -11.51
CA PHE A 18 6.07 4.15 -11.47
C PHE A 18 6.57 3.42 -12.72
N ASN A 19 6.36 4.01 -13.90
CA ASN A 19 6.76 3.41 -15.18
C ASN A 19 8.28 3.25 -15.27
N HIS A 20 9.06 4.11 -14.62
CA HIS A 20 10.51 3.88 -14.50
C HIS A 20 10.80 2.52 -13.85
N TYR A 21 10.13 2.19 -12.74
CA TYR A 21 10.31 0.89 -12.08
C TYR A 21 9.77 -0.28 -12.89
N ILE A 22 8.70 -0.09 -13.66
CA ILE A 22 8.19 -1.10 -14.58
C ILE A 22 9.24 -1.44 -15.64
N ILE A 23 9.86 -0.43 -16.24
CA ILE A 23 10.75 -0.61 -17.38
C ILE A 23 12.17 -1.02 -16.95
N HIS A 24 12.64 -0.55 -15.80
CA HIS A 24 14.05 -0.65 -15.42
C HIS A 24 14.33 -1.50 -14.17
N SER A 25 13.31 -2.12 -13.56
CA SER A 25 13.52 -2.89 -12.33
C SER A 25 12.53 -4.04 -12.15
N VAL A 26 12.84 -4.92 -11.21
CA VAL A 26 11.92 -5.97 -10.74
C VAL A 26 11.06 -5.53 -9.57
N ILE A 27 11.19 -4.29 -9.08
CA ILE A 27 10.45 -3.74 -7.91
C ILE A 27 8.94 -3.81 -8.13
N SER A 28 8.49 -3.72 -9.38
CA SER A 28 7.11 -3.99 -9.79
C SER A 28 7.06 -5.16 -10.77
N PHE A 29 6.08 -6.05 -10.59
CA PHE A 29 5.83 -7.16 -11.50
C PHE A 29 4.93 -6.80 -12.69
N ARG A 30 4.53 -5.54 -12.83
CA ARG A 30 3.92 -5.09 -14.09
C ARG A 30 4.94 -5.17 -15.22
N LEU A 31 4.45 -5.58 -16.40
CA LEU A 31 5.24 -5.72 -17.62
C LEU A 31 5.02 -4.54 -18.58
N GLU A 32 3.85 -3.90 -18.52
CA GLU A 32 3.48 -2.80 -19.39
C GLU A 32 3.35 -1.48 -18.60
N PRO A 33 3.81 -0.35 -19.18
CA PRO A 33 3.59 0.97 -18.60
C PRO A 33 2.11 1.26 -18.40
N ILE A 34 1.81 2.06 -17.37
CA ILE A 34 0.47 2.51 -17.05
C ILE A 34 0.28 3.98 -17.40
N ASN A 35 -0.98 4.40 -17.49
CA ASN A 35 -1.39 5.78 -17.65
C ASN A 35 -2.00 6.33 -16.34
N VAL A 36 -2.58 7.53 -16.41
CA VAL A 36 -3.21 8.20 -15.27
C VAL A 36 -4.45 7.46 -14.75
N ASP A 37 -5.23 6.82 -15.62
CA ASP A 37 -6.49 6.11 -15.28
C ASP A 37 -6.25 5.03 -14.20
N PHE A 38 -5.08 4.40 -14.22
CA PHE A 38 -4.67 3.47 -13.17
C PHE A 38 -4.65 4.15 -11.80
N PHE A 39 -4.00 5.32 -11.70
CA PHE A 39 -3.91 6.04 -10.43
C PHE A 39 -5.22 6.70 -10.03
N GLU A 40 -6.07 7.10 -10.97
CA GLU A 40 -7.45 7.54 -10.67
C GLU A 40 -8.25 6.42 -10.01
N THR A 41 -8.14 5.20 -10.54
CA THR A 41 -8.79 4.01 -9.97
C THR A 41 -8.23 3.67 -8.58
N VAL A 42 -6.90 3.66 -8.43
CA VAL A 42 -6.25 3.40 -7.13
C VAL A 42 -6.63 4.47 -6.11
N TYR A 43 -6.58 5.75 -6.50
CA TYR A 43 -6.92 6.86 -5.61
C TYR A 43 -8.38 6.81 -5.17
N ALA A 44 -9.32 6.60 -6.10
CA ALA A 44 -10.74 6.50 -5.80
C ALA A 44 -11.03 5.32 -4.85
N SER A 45 -10.48 4.13 -5.14
CA SER A 45 -10.71 2.94 -4.30
C SER A 45 -10.07 3.03 -2.92
N THR A 46 -8.89 3.65 -2.82
CA THR A 46 -8.18 3.90 -1.56
C THR A 46 -8.95 4.88 -0.69
N THR A 47 -9.33 6.02 -1.25
CA THR A 47 -10.02 7.09 -0.51
C THR A 47 -11.46 6.72 -0.14
N ALA A 48 -12.18 6.01 -1.00
CA ALA A 48 -13.53 5.49 -0.71
C ALA A 48 -13.53 4.53 0.50
N ARG A 49 -12.39 3.90 0.81
CA ARG A 49 -12.22 3.03 1.98
C ARG A 49 -11.67 3.74 3.21
N GLY A 50 -11.49 5.07 3.16
CA GLY A 50 -10.90 5.83 4.26
C GLY A 50 -9.41 5.53 4.49
N LEU A 51 -8.72 4.97 3.49
CA LEU A 51 -7.29 4.66 3.55
C LEU A 51 -6.44 5.84 3.02
N PRO A 52 -5.22 6.02 3.54
CA PRO A 52 -4.37 7.15 3.18
C PRO A 52 -3.71 6.99 1.81
N PHE A 53 -3.60 8.11 1.10
CA PHE A 53 -2.75 8.27 -0.07
C PHE A 53 -1.94 9.56 0.12
N VAL A 54 -0.63 9.44 0.26
CA VAL A 54 0.30 10.53 0.58
C VAL A 54 1.25 10.77 -0.59
N VAL A 55 1.56 12.03 -0.85
CA VAL A 55 2.64 12.45 -1.77
C VAL A 55 3.74 13.16 -1.00
N VAL A 56 4.97 13.10 -1.52
CA VAL A 56 6.09 13.90 -1.05
C VAL A 56 6.53 14.87 -2.13
N THR A 57 6.71 16.13 -1.74
CA THR A 57 7.06 17.22 -2.64
C THR A 57 8.41 17.84 -2.31
N THR A 58 9.06 18.39 -3.34
CA THR A 58 10.23 19.26 -3.18
C THR A 58 9.80 20.64 -2.67
N PRO A 59 10.70 21.38 -1.98
CA PRO A 59 10.50 22.80 -1.72
C PRO A 59 10.27 23.55 -3.04
N THR A 60 9.33 24.47 -3.04
CA THR A 60 8.96 25.24 -4.23
C THR A 60 10.15 26.06 -4.73
N THR A 61 10.51 25.91 -6.01
CA THR A 61 11.39 26.87 -6.71
C THR A 61 10.56 27.41 -7.88
N GLY A 62 10.18 28.70 -7.84
CA GLY A 62 9.37 29.31 -8.92
C GLY A 62 7.85 29.06 -8.85
N GLY A 63 7.29 28.69 -7.69
CA GLY A 63 5.84 28.61 -7.47
C GLY A 63 5.20 27.22 -7.64
N GLU A 64 5.84 26.29 -8.36
CA GLU A 64 5.31 24.93 -8.54
C GLU A 64 5.92 23.93 -7.56
N GLN A 65 5.07 23.22 -6.81
CA GLN A 65 5.47 22.06 -6.03
C GLN A 65 5.55 20.85 -6.96
N ASN A 66 6.72 20.19 -7.02
CA ASN A 66 6.85 18.95 -7.77
C ASN A 66 6.67 17.73 -6.85
N VAL A 67 5.80 16.80 -7.26
CA VAL A 67 5.64 15.49 -6.61
C VAL A 67 6.80 14.60 -7.02
N ILE A 68 7.59 14.15 -6.05
CA ILE A 68 8.78 13.31 -6.29
C ILE A 68 8.65 11.91 -5.68
N GLY A 69 7.45 11.55 -5.22
CA GLY A 69 7.17 10.26 -4.65
C GLY A 69 5.78 10.21 -4.04
N TYR A 70 5.30 8.99 -3.81
CA TYR A 70 4.00 8.74 -3.25
C TYR A 70 3.98 7.44 -2.46
N ALA A 71 3.02 7.33 -1.56
CA ALA A 71 2.73 6.13 -0.82
C ALA A 71 1.24 6.00 -0.56
N TYR A 72 0.70 4.79 -0.62
CA TYR A 72 -0.71 4.53 -0.32
C TYR A 72 -0.89 3.16 0.32
N ALA A 73 -2.03 2.97 0.98
CA ALA A 73 -2.46 1.68 1.49
C ALA A 73 -3.66 1.15 0.69
N SER A 74 -3.70 -0.15 0.43
CA SER A 74 -4.81 -0.84 -0.21
C SER A 74 -5.27 -2.02 0.65
N PRO A 75 -6.52 -2.52 0.49
CA PRO A 75 -6.97 -3.71 1.19
C PRO A 75 -6.13 -4.93 0.81
N TYR A 76 -5.70 -5.72 1.79
CA TYR A 76 -5.08 -7.02 1.52
C TYR A 76 -6.16 -8.03 1.12
N ARG A 77 -6.04 -8.62 -0.08
CA ARG A 77 -6.99 -9.60 -0.64
C ARG A 77 -8.45 -9.08 -0.65
N PRO A 78 -8.75 -8.06 -1.49
CA PRO A 78 -10.12 -7.55 -1.61
C PRO A 78 -11.10 -8.67 -1.98
N GLY A 79 -12.31 -8.62 -1.41
CA GLY A 79 -13.34 -9.67 -1.55
C GLY A 79 -13.41 -10.67 -0.39
N TYR A 80 -12.42 -10.66 0.50
CA TYR A 80 -12.39 -11.48 1.72
C TYR A 80 -12.50 -10.59 2.97
N ASP A 81 -13.72 -10.30 3.43
CA ASP A 81 -13.98 -9.34 4.52
C ASP A 81 -13.34 -9.69 5.87
N ALA A 82 -12.93 -10.94 6.05
CA ALA A 82 -12.11 -11.36 7.19
C ALA A 82 -10.76 -10.62 7.24
N TYR A 83 -10.21 -10.18 6.10
CA TYR A 83 -8.98 -9.40 6.01
C TYR A 83 -9.19 -7.89 6.13
N ARG A 84 -10.40 -7.38 6.38
CA ARG A 84 -10.70 -5.93 6.35
C ARG A 84 -9.81 -5.03 7.24
N HIS A 85 -9.24 -5.61 8.31
CA HIS A 85 -8.32 -4.90 9.21
C HIS A 85 -6.85 -4.99 8.78
N THR A 86 -6.58 -5.62 7.64
CA THR A 86 -5.24 -5.81 7.06
C THR A 86 -5.13 -5.03 5.76
N VAL A 87 -4.08 -4.23 5.66
CA VAL A 87 -3.77 -3.45 4.45
C VAL A 87 -2.39 -3.81 3.93
N GLU A 88 -2.18 -3.63 2.64
CA GLU A 88 -0.88 -3.66 1.99
C GLU A 88 -0.46 -2.22 1.66
N ILE A 89 0.82 -1.90 1.82
CA ILE A 89 1.37 -0.57 1.49
C ILE A 89 2.24 -0.62 0.24
N SER A 90 2.17 0.47 -0.53
CA SER A 90 3.01 0.72 -1.69
C SER A 90 3.73 2.05 -1.50
N VAL A 91 5.04 2.09 -1.77
CA VAL A 91 5.89 3.28 -1.58
C VAL A 91 6.83 3.40 -2.77
N TYR A 92 6.78 4.53 -3.46
CA TYR A 92 7.63 4.81 -4.61
C TYR A 92 8.19 6.23 -4.54
N VAL A 93 9.49 6.35 -4.79
CA VAL A 93 10.19 7.63 -4.93
C VAL A 93 10.71 7.74 -6.35
N ASP A 94 10.69 8.93 -6.94
CA ASP A 94 11.31 9.18 -8.23
C ASP A 94 12.79 8.78 -8.20
N HIS A 95 13.26 8.05 -9.22
CA HIS A 95 14.62 7.52 -9.32
C HIS A 95 15.72 8.59 -9.22
N ARG A 96 15.39 9.84 -9.56
CA ARG A 96 16.31 10.98 -9.44
C ARG A 96 16.50 11.46 -7.99
N TYR A 97 15.71 10.92 -7.05
CA TYR A 97 15.63 11.36 -5.65
C TYR A 97 15.81 10.22 -4.64
N HIS A 98 16.44 9.10 -5.01
CA HIS A 98 16.61 7.93 -4.13
C HIS A 98 17.48 8.16 -2.88
N SER A 99 18.33 9.19 -2.90
CA SER A 99 19.30 9.48 -1.82
C SER A 99 18.84 10.57 -0.86
N VAL A 100 17.63 11.06 -1.00
CA VAL A 100 17.04 12.06 -0.12
C VAL A 100 15.98 11.41 0.75
N SER A 101 15.80 11.85 1.99
CA SER A 101 14.92 11.25 3.01
C SER A 101 13.42 11.19 2.65
N ALA A 102 13.04 11.41 1.39
CA ALA A 102 11.70 11.33 0.83
C ALA A 102 11.00 10.01 1.14
N GLY A 103 11.66 8.85 0.97
CA GLY A 103 11.06 7.56 1.32
C GLY A 103 10.75 7.45 2.81
N THR A 104 11.63 7.97 3.67
CA THR A 104 11.39 8.02 5.12
C THR A 104 10.21 8.92 5.44
N ALA A 105 10.16 10.13 4.85
CA ALA A 105 9.06 11.06 5.05
C ALA A 105 7.70 10.47 4.63
N LEU A 106 7.65 9.78 3.48
CA LEU A 106 6.46 9.07 3.02
C LEU A 106 6.00 8.01 4.01
N MET A 107 6.93 7.19 4.50
CA MET A 107 6.62 6.15 5.49
C MET A 107 6.13 6.71 6.82
N ASP A 108 6.78 7.76 7.34
CA ASP A 108 6.34 8.43 8.58
C ASP A 108 4.91 8.96 8.44
N ALA A 109 4.62 9.65 7.34
CA ALA A 109 3.30 10.19 7.06
C ALA A 109 2.25 9.08 6.85
N LEU A 110 2.58 8.02 6.10
CA LEU A 110 1.67 6.91 5.83
C LEU A 110 1.33 6.14 7.11
N MET A 111 2.34 5.76 7.90
CA MET A 111 2.15 5.03 9.15
C MET A 111 1.42 5.87 10.19
N GLY A 112 1.69 7.18 10.24
CA GLY A 112 0.93 8.12 11.06
C GLY A 112 -0.57 8.14 10.70
N ALA A 113 -0.89 8.22 9.41
CA ALA A 113 -2.26 8.22 8.94
C ALA A 113 -2.96 6.85 9.14
N LEU A 114 -2.25 5.73 8.98
CA LEU A 114 -2.83 4.40 9.16
C LEU A 114 -3.26 4.11 10.60
N ARG A 115 -2.57 4.65 11.61
CA ARG A 115 -2.95 4.49 13.03
C ARG A 115 -4.31 5.10 13.37
N THR A 116 -4.73 6.13 12.61
CA THR A 116 -6.02 6.80 12.81
C THR A 116 -7.07 6.37 11.78
N ALA A 117 -6.66 5.71 10.69
CA ALA A 117 -7.55 5.25 9.63
C ALA A 117 -8.67 4.35 10.15
N ARG A 118 -9.82 4.49 9.49
CA ARG A 118 -11.03 3.71 9.75
C ARG A 118 -11.36 2.90 8.52
N VAL A 119 -11.73 1.64 8.73
CA VAL A 119 -12.16 0.73 7.68
C VAL A 119 -13.64 0.39 7.89
N PRO A 120 -14.44 0.21 6.83
CA PRO A 120 -15.85 -0.18 6.99
C PRO A 120 -15.99 -1.52 7.72
N GLU A 121 -16.98 -1.67 8.61
CA GLU A 121 -17.41 -2.99 9.10
C GLU A 121 -18.35 -3.66 8.07
N PRO A 122 -18.31 -4.99 7.96
CA PRO A 122 -19.24 -5.71 7.10
C PRO A 122 -20.66 -5.61 7.69
N THR A 123 -21.64 -5.56 6.79
CA THR A 123 -23.05 -5.46 7.16
C THR A 123 -23.60 -6.75 7.77
N ARG A 124 -22.92 -7.89 7.54
CA ARG A 124 -23.30 -9.19 8.09
C ARG A 124 -22.06 -9.99 8.45
N PHE A 125 -22.01 -10.49 9.68
CA PHE A 125 -21.11 -11.57 10.04
C PHE A 125 -21.84 -12.88 9.79
N PRO A 126 -21.23 -13.89 9.14
CA PRO A 126 -21.80 -15.21 9.16
C PRO A 126 -21.90 -15.66 10.62
N SER A 127 -23.13 -15.88 11.12
CA SER A 127 -23.33 -16.74 12.27
C SER A 127 -22.74 -18.11 11.91
N LYS A 128 -22.04 -18.74 12.86
CA LYS A 128 -21.22 -19.93 12.63
C LYS A 128 -21.91 -20.98 11.74
N LEU A 129 -21.07 -21.77 11.04
CA LEU A 129 -21.39 -23.11 10.55
C LEU A 129 -22.26 -23.82 11.62
N GLU A 130 -23.53 -24.06 11.27
CA GLU A 130 -24.62 -24.65 12.06
C GLU A 130 -24.31 -24.94 13.55
N GLU A 131 -24.76 -24.06 14.44
CA GLU A 131 -25.51 -24.56 15.60
C GLU A 131 -26.98 -24.68 15.15
N ALA A 132 -27.54 -25.87 15.36
CA ALA A 132 -28.90 -26.33 15.06
C ALA A 132 -30.01 -25.26 15.26
N PRO A 133 -31.15 -25.37 14.55
CA PRO A 133 -32.12 -24.30 14.42
C PRO A 133 -32.61 -23.84 15.79
N ARG A 134 -32.36 -22.58 16.11
CA ARG A 134 -33.13 -21.88 17.13
C ARG A 134 -34.00 -20.88 16.42
N ASP A 135 -35.28 -20.97 16.76
CA ASP A 135 -36.38 -20.22 16.19
C ASP A 135 -35.99 -18.78 15.86
N VAL A 136 -36.32 -18.40 14.62
CA VAL A 136 -36.12 -17.08 14.06
C VAL A 136 -36.77 -16.05 14.99
N ALA A 137 -35.95 -15.29 15.70
CA ALA A 137 -36.37 -14.06 16.36
C ALA A 137 -35.33 -12.97 16.11
N ASP A 138 -35.80 -12.01 15.32
CA ASP A 138 -35.33 -10.64 15.13
C ASP A 138 -34.08 -10.40 14.26
N ASP A 139 -34.36 -10.21 12.97
CA ASP A 139 -33.44 -9.77 11.92
C ASP A 139 -33.27 -8.23 11.91
N SER A 140 -33.52 -7.54 13.03
CA SER A 140 -33.44 -6.08 13.10
C SER A 140 -32.29 -5.59 13.98
N VAL A 141 -31.24 -5.10 13.32
CA VAL A 141 -30.57 -3.80 13.50
C VAL A 141 -29.16 -3.94 12.93
N VAL A 142 -29.07 -3.74 11.61
CA VAL A 142 -27.81 -3.57 10.88
C VAL A 142 -27.31 -2.15 11.15
N ASN A 143 -26.32 -1.99 12.02
CA ASN A 143 -25.75 -0.67 12.27
C ASN A 143 -24.65 -0.39 11.22
N SER A 144 -25.04 0.22 10.10
CA SER A 144 -24.18 0.61 8.97
C SER A 144 -23.13 1.69 9.31
N GLU A 145 -23.10 2.20 10.54
CA GLU A 145 -22.19 3.27 10.97
C GLU A 145 -20.94 2.77 11.72
N ARG A 146 -20.82 1.46 11.98
CA ARG A 146 -19.64 0.93 12.67
C ARG A 146 -18.44 0.90 11.74
N THR A 147 -17.36 1.55 12.16
CA THR A 147 -16.06 1.49 11.48
C THR A 147 -15.04 0.76 12.34
N GLY A 148 -14.34 -0.19 11.73
CA GLY A 148 -13.18 -0.86 12.29
C GLY A 148 -11.93 0.03 12.17
N ARG A 149 -10.81 -0.46 12.69
CA ARG A 149 -9.49 0.16 12.52
C ARG A 149 -8.58 -0.74 11.68
N VAL A 150 -7.60 -0.14 11.03
CA VAL A 150 -6.45 -0.91 10.51
C VAL A 150 -5.70 -1.50 11.71
N ARG A 151 -5.39 -2.79 11.66
CA ARG A 151 -4.59 -3.49 12.68
C ARG A 151 -3.28 -4.02 12.13
N GLN A 152 -3.29 -4.54 10.91
CA GLN A 152 -2.12 -5.16 10.31
C GLN A 152 -1.75 -4.44 9.03
N VAL A 153 -0.46 -4.20 8.84
CA VAL A 153 0.09 -3.57 7.64
C VAL A 153 1.13 -4.51 7.05
N LEU A 154 0.98 -4.80 5.77
CA LEU A 154 1.89 -5.64 4.99
C LEU A 154 2.73 -4.79 4.05
N ALA A 155 4.01 -5.08 3.96
CA ALA A 155 4.87 -4.63 2.87
C ALA A 155 5.33 -5.86 2.10
N ILE A 156 4.87 -5.98 0.85
CA ILE A 156 5.19 -7.10 -0.04
C ILE A 156 6.10 -6.56 -1.13
N MET A 157 7.32 -7.08 -1.20
CA MET A 157 8.38 -6.54 -2.05
C MET A 157 9.10 -7.66 -2.79
N SER A 158 9.35 -7.44 -4.08
CA SER A 158 10.25 -8.32 -4.83
C SER A 158 11.69 -8.11 -4.37
N LEU A 159 12.47 -9.19 -4.44
CA LEU A 159 13.89 -9.18 -4.12
C LEU A 159 14.69 -9.06 -5.42
N ASP A 160 15.27 -7.89 -5.63
CA ASP A 160 16.22 -7.69 -6.72
C ASP A 160 17.62 -8.08 -6.26
N ALA A 161 18.11 -9.24 -6.70
CA ALA A 161 19.42 -9.75 -6.31
C ALA A 161 20.58 -8.80 -6.67
N GLU A 162 20.39 -7.93 -7.66
CA GLU A 162 21.36 -6.90 -8.08
C GLU A 162 21.19 -5.58 -7.29
N GLY A 163 20.12 -5.46 -6.51
CA GLY A 163 19.83 -4.31 -5.67
C GLY A 163 20.69 -4.26 -4.40
N ARG A 164 20.49 -3.19 -3.63
CA ARG A 164 21.19 -2.97 -2.35
C ARG A 164 21.05 -4.16 -1.40
N ASP A 165 22.17 -4.57 -0.80
CA ASP A 165 22.25 -5.72 0.10
C ASP A 165 21.67 -7.02 -0.52
N GLY A 166 21.87 -7.22 -1.83
CA GLY A 166 21.33 -8.38 -2.55
C GLY A 166 19.80 -8.40 -2.61
N GLY A 167 19.16 -7.23 -2.62
CA GLY A 167 17.70 -7.06 -2.61
C GLY A 167 17.08 -6.92 -1.22
N HIS A 168 17.84 -7.15 -0.16
CA HIS A 168 17.36 -7.09 1.22
C HIS A 168 17.40 -5.69 1.85
N GLY A 169 17.91 -4.68 1.15
CA GLY A 169 18.02 -3.33 1.67
C GLY A 169 16.67 -2.73 2.11
N LEU A 170 15.57 -3.09 1.44
CA LEU A 170 14.24 -2.66 1.82
C LEU A 170 13.72 -3.33 3.12
N GLU A 171 14.16 -4.56 3.44
CA GLU A 171 13.79 -5.20 4.71
C GLU A 171 14.30 -4.37 5.90
N LYS A 172 15.56 -3.92 5.82
CA LYS A 172 16.17 -3.02 6.83
C LYS A 172 15.49 -1.66 6.87
N PHE A 173 15.06 -1.14 5.72
CA PHE A 173 14.32 0.12 5.66
C PHE A 173 13.00 0.01 6.42
N TYR A 174 12.17 -1.00 6.12
CA TYR A 174 10.88 -1.20 6.78
C TYR A 174 11.01 -1.54 8.28
N ALA A 175 12.09 -2.22 8.69
CA ALA A 175 12.34 -2.54 10.10
C ALA A 175 12.37 -1.29 11.01
N ARG A 176 12.66 -0.10 10.48
CA ARG A 176 12.62 1.18 11.23
C ARG A 176 11.24 1.54 11.77
N TRP A 177 10.17 1.01 11.16
CA TRP A 177 8.78 1.17 11.63
C TRP A 177 8.25 -0.08 12.34
N GLY A 178 9.11 -1.04 12.68
CA GLY A 178 8.75 -2.26 13.39
C GLY A 178 8.22 -3.40 12.50
N PHE A 179 8.41 -3.30 11.19
CA PHE A 179 8.09 -4.42 10.30
C PHE A 179 9.04 -5.60 10.51
N GLU A 180 8.46 -6.79 10.56
CA GLU A 180 9.18 -8.06 10.66
C GLU A 180 8.90 -8.92 9.45
N LYS A 181 9.87 -9.74 9.04
CA LYS A 181 9.67 -10.68 7.94
C LYS A 181 8.80 -11.85 8.40
N VAL A 182 7.67 -12.04 7.73
CA VAL A 182 6.70 -13.10 8.03
C VAL A 182 6.63 -14.18 6.95
N GLY A 183 7.24 -13.96 5.79
CA GLY A 183 7.26 -14.96 4.73
C GLY A 183 8.17 -14.63 3.57
N SER A 184 8.40 -15.64 2.74
CA SER A 184 9.07 -15.51 1.45
C SER A 184 8.41 -16.42 0.42
N LEU A 185 8.16 -15.90 -0.77
CA LEU A 185 7.68 -16.66 -1.92
C LEU A 185 8.84 -16.80 -2.90
N ARG A 186 9.33 -18.03 -3.08
CA ARG A 186 10.48 -18.31 -3.95
C ARG A 186 10.01 -18.44 -5.39
N SER A 187 10.74 -17.79 -6.32
CA SER A 187 10.52 -17.89 -7.76
C SER A 187 9.06 -17.71 -8.16
N VAL A 188 8.39 -16.73 -7.54
CA VAL A 188 6.94 -16.50 -7.73
C VAL A 188 6.65 -15.50 -8.85
N GLY A 189 7.59 -14.58 -9.11
CA GLY A 189 7.52 -13.64 -10.22
C GLY A 189 8.46 -14.03 -11.35
N PHE A 190 8.11 -13.68 -12.59
CA PHE A 190 8.99 -13.82 -13.73
C PHE A 190 9.05 -12.51 -14.53
N LYS A 191 10.24 -11.93 -14.67
CA LYS A 191 10.47 -10.68 -15.40
C LYS A 191 11.93 -10.59 -15.85
N PHE A 192 12.17 -9.96 -16.99
CA PHE A 192 13.51 -9.85 -17.61
C PHE A 192 14.24 -11.20 -17.76
N GLY A 193 13.49 -12.26 -18.10
CA GLY A 193 14.05 -13.59 -18.34
C GLY A 193 14.51 -14.34 -17.07
N ARG A 194 14.20 -13.84 -15.87
CA ARG A 194 14.56 -14.49 -14.60
C ARG A 194 13.38 -14.64 -13.65
N TRP A 195 13.44 -15.68 -12.83
CA TRP A 195 12.54 -15.90 -11.70
C TRP A 195 12.96 -15.02 -10.51
N ILE A 196 11.97 -14.47 -9.81
CA ILE A 196 12.17 -13.45 -8.78
C ILE A 196 11.42 -13.87 -7.51
N ASP A 197 12.12 -13.78 -6.39
CA ASP A 197 11.59 -14.02 -5.06
C ASP A 197 10.83 -12.78 -4.54
N VAL A 198 9.87 -13.01 -3.64
CA VAL A 198 9.15 -11.96 -2.94
C VAL A 198 9.33 -12.13 -1.44
N SER A 199 9.64 -11.06 -0.73
CA SER A 199 9.63 -10.99 0.73
C SER A 199 8.32 -10.35 1.22
N MET A 200 7.77 -10.92 2.28
CA MET A 200 6.56 -10.43 2.93
C MET A 200 6.93 -9.97 4.34
N LEU A 201 6.69 -8.70 4.62
CA LEU A 201 6.91 -8.08 5.92
C LEU A 201 5.56 -7.65 6.52
N GLN A 202 5.46 -7.65 7.84
CA GLN A 202 4.25 -7.29 8.56
C GLN A 202 4.56 -6.47 9.81
N VAL A 203 3.66 -5.55 10.15
CA VAL A 203 3.65 -4.86 11.44
C VAL A 203 2.22 -4.74 11.97
N SER A 204 2.07 -4.78 13.29
CA SER A 204 0.82 -4.47 13.98
C SER A 204 0.79 -2.99 14.37
N LEU A 205 -0.35 -2.33 14.17
CA LEU A 205 -0.61 -0.95 14.61
C LEU A 205 -1.26 -0.86 15.98
#